data_AF-A0A412NXG8-F1
#
_entry.id   AF-A0A412NXG8-F1
#
_cell.length_a   1.000
_cell.length_b   1.000
_cell.length_c   1.000
_cell.angle_alpha   90.00
_cell.angle_beta   90.00
_cell.angle_gamma   90.00
#
_symmetry.space_group_name_H-M   'P 1'
#
loop_
_entity.id
_entity.type
_entity.pdbx_description
1 polymer ?
#
loop_
_entity_poly.entity_id
_entity_poly.type
_entity_poly.pdbx_seq_one_letter_code
_entity_poly.pdbx_strand_id
1 'polypeptide(L)'
;MLPLNAFYINKNSRYPDYYCKKCRGESNRMARKKHDHPQIMDKPKCYLVLTRVEDREQRIKLIRHAKQVVSESIARKQKRLREAMSD
;
A
#
# COMPACT_ATOMS: atom_id res chain seq x y z
N MET A 1 -33.22 9.36 -8.39
CA MET A 1 -31.85 9.88 -8.60
C MET A 1 -31.16 9.99 -7.26
N LEU A 2 -29.86 9.63 -7.18
CA LEU A 2 -29.07 9.83 -5.97
C LEU A 2 -28.45 11.24 -5.97
N PRO A 3 -28.28 11.87 -4.79
CA PRO A 3 -27.64 13.18 -4.70
C PRO A 3 -26.16 13.10 -5.12
N LEU A 4 -25.60 14.21 -5.62
CA LEU A 4 -24.22 14.27 -6.13
C LEU A 4 -23.18 13.83 -5.08
N ASN A 5 -23.43 14.12 -3.81
CA ASN A 5 -22.57 13.72 -2.70
C ASN A 5 -22.50 12.19 -2.49
N ALA A 6 -23.43 11.41 -3.07
CA ALA A 6 -23.41 9.96 -3.06
C ALA A 6 -22.39 9.38 -4.05
N PHE A 7 -21.77 10.19 -4.90
CA PHE A 7 -20.79 9.79 -5.91
C PHE A 7 -19.40 10.32 -5.56
N TYR A 8 -18.37 9.68 -6.10
CA TYR A 8 -17.03 10.27 -6.16
C TYR A 8 -16.97 11.20 -7.38
N ILE A 9 -16.29 12.34 -7.28
CA ILE A 9 -16.06 13.23 -8.42
C ILE A 9 -14.70 12.88 -9.02
N ASN A 10 -14.69 12.57 -10.31
CA ASN A 10 -13.45 12.30 -11.03
C ASN A 10 -12.65 13.60 -11.19
N LYS A 11 -11.39 13.59 -10.73
CA LYS A 11 -10.52 14.77 -10.78
C LYS A 11 -10.19 15.22 -12.20
N ASN A 12 -10.17 14.30 -13.16
CA ASN A 12 -9.80 14.57 -14.55
C ASN A 12 -11.01 15.05 -15.36
N SER A 13 -12.17 14.41 -15.19
CA SER A 13 -13.37 14.75 -15.96
C SER A 13 -14.30 15.75 -15.25
N ARG A 14 -14.15 15.96 -13.94
CA ARG A 14 -15.04 16.75 -13.06
C ARG A 14 -16.49 16.27 -13.00
N TYR A 15 -16.78 15.12 -13.60
CA TYR A 15 -18.10 14.48 -13.53
C TYR A 15 -18.16 13.47 -12.38
N PRO A 16 -19.35 13.24 -11.79
CA PRO A 16 -19.55 12.15 -10.86
C PRO A 16 -19.30 10.80 -11.53
N ASP A 17 -18.72 9.88 -10.77
CA ASP A 17 -18.58 8.48 -11.17
C ASP A 17 -19.94 7.87 -11.54
N TYR A 18 -19.92 6.90 -12.45
CA TYR A 18 -21.12 6.16 -12.86
C TYR A 18 -21.73 5.33 -11.71
N TYR A 19 -20.92 4.95 -10.72
CA TYR A 19 -21.34 4.16 -9.57
C TYR A 19 -21.32 4.99 -8.29
N CYS A 20 -22.36 4.88 -7.46
CA CYS A 20 -22.37 5.54 -6.16
C CYS A 20 -21.37 4.89 -5.18
N LYS A 21 -21.02 5.63 -4.13
CA LYS A 21 -20.11 5.19 -3.06
C LYS A 21 -20.53 3.85 -2.44
N LYS A 22 -21.84 3.61 -2.27
CA LYS A 22 -22.38 2.34 -1.74
C LYS A 22 -22.10 1.17 -2.68
N CYS A 23 -22.44 1.30 -3.96
CA CYS A 23 -22.20 0.26 -4.97
C CYS A 23 -20.69 -0.06 -5.10
N ARG A 24 -19.84 0.98 -5.06
CA ARG A 24 -18.38 0.79 -5.08
C ARG A 24 -17.88 0.10 -3.82
N GLY A 25 -18.42 0.45 -2.65
CA GLY A 25 -18.11 -0.19 -1.38
C GLY A 25 -18.53 -1.66 -1.33
N GLU A 26 -19.67 -2.00 -1.90
CA GLU A 26 -20.19 -3.36 -1.99
C GLU A 26 -19.38 -4.20 -2.99
N SER A 27 -19.07 -3.66 -4.17
CA SER A 27 -18.18 -4.31 -5.13
C SER A 27 -16.80 -4.59 -4.52
N ASN A 28 -16.21 -3.62 -3.83
CA ASN A 28 -14.96 -3.82 -3.09
C ASN A 28 -15.08 -4.88 -1.98
N ARG A 29 -16.22 -4.92 -1.26
CA ARG A 29 -16.48 -5.94 -0.23
C ARG A 29 -16.59 -7.33 -0.85
N MET A 30 -17.27 -7.47 -1.98
CA MET A 30 -17.39 -8.74 -2.72
C MET A 30 -16.04 -9.17 -3.28
N ALA A 31 -15.24 -8.25 -3.81
CA ALA A 31 -13.87 -8.54 -4.24
C ALA A 31 -13.03 -9.04 -3.07
N ARG A 32 -13.05 -8.35 -1.91
CA ARG A 32 -12.34 -8.81 -0.71
C ARG A 32 -12.83 -10.17 -0.22
N LYS A 33 -14.13 -10.42 -0.18
CA LYS A 33 -14.68 -11.75 0.17
C LYS A 33 -14.23 -12.84 -0.81
N LYS A 34 -14.15 -12.54 -2.12
CA LYS A 34 -13.58 -13.45 -3.12
C LYS A 34 -12.08 -13.65 -2.93
N HIS A 35 -11.39 -12.67 -2.35
CA HIS A 35 -9.98 -12.70 -2.01
C HIS A 35 -9.72 -13.05 -0.52
N ASP A 36 -10.70 -13.53 0.26
CA ASP A 36 -10.46 -13.96 1.65
C ASP A 36 -9.80 -15.34 1.74
N HIS A 37 -9.46 -15.94 0.60
CA HIS A 37 -8.43 -16.97 0.51
C HIS A 37 -7.55 -16.81 -0.74
N PRO A 38 -6.48 -16.00 -0.72
CA PRO A 38 -5.21 -16.66 -0.82
C PRO A 38 -5.12 -17.49 0.45
N GLN A 39 -5.36 -18.80 0.30
CA GLN A 39 -4.63 -19.72 1.15
C GLN A 39 -3.22 -19.15 1.26
N ILE A 40 -2.69 -19.09 2.48
CA ILE A 40 -1.25 -18.88 2.71
C ILE A 40 -0.61 -20.12 2.08
N MET A 41 -0.62 -20.15 0.76
CA MET A 41 0.02 -21.16 -0.04
C MET A 41 1.48 -20.98 0.29
N ASP A 42 2.15 -22.10 0.46
CA ASP A 42 3.59 -22.26 0.42
C ASP A 42 4.17 -21.78 -0.92
N LYS A 43 3.84 -20.56 -1.34
CA LYS A 43 4.57 -19.84 -2.37
C LYS A 43 5.95 -19.58 -1.76
N PRO A 44 7.03 -19.99 -2.44
CA PRO A 44 8.36 -19.63 -2.01
C PRO A 44 8.36 -18.11 -1.82
N LYS A 45 8.75 -17.65 -0.62
CA LYS A 45 8.78 -16.23 -0.32
C LYS A 45 9.64 -15.58 -1.41
N CYS A 46 9.02 -14.81 -2.31
CA CYS A 46 9.73 -14.09 -3.37
C CYS A 46 10.63 -12.97 -2.81
N TYR A 47 10.77 -12.89 -1.49
CA TYR A 47 11.53 -11.87 -0.78
C TYR A 47 12.49 -12.52 0.22
N LEU A 48 13.68 -11.94 0.30
CA LEU A 48 14.72 -12.37 1.21
C LEU A 48 14.28 -12.19 2.67
N VAL A 49 14.30 -13.26 3.44
CA VAL A 49 14.08 -13.21 4.90
C VAL A 49 15.44 -13.16 5.58
N LEU A 50 15.86 -11.96 5.99
CA LEU A 50 17.19 -11.72 6.57
C LEU A 50 17.52 -12.67 7.73
N THR A 51 16.55 -12.98 8.59
CA THR A 51 16.75 -13.88 9.75
C THR A 51 16.99 -15.34 9.37
N ARG A 52 16.65 -15.73 8.13
CA ARG A 52 16.88 -17.08 7.59
C ARG A 52 18.19 -17.21 6.82
N VAL A 53 18.96 -16.14 6.67
CA VAL A 53 20.30 -16.21 6.08
C VAL A 53 21.22 -16.95 7.07
N GLU A 54 21.79 -18.08 6.63
CA GLU A 54 22.63 -18.94 7.46
C GLU A 54 23.95 -18.24 7.82
N ASP A 55 24.61 -17.65 6.83
CA ASP A 55 25.86 -16.93 7.04
C ASP A 55 25.65 -15.70 7.94
N ARG A 56 26.36 -15.69 9.06
CA ARG A 56 26.19 -14.66 10.10
C ARG A 56 26.64 -13.29 9.61
N GLU A 57 27.75 -13.21 8.88
CA GLU A 57 28.30 -11.93 8.45
C GLU A 57 27.41 -11.27 7.39
N GLN A 58 26.98 -12.03 6.38
CA GLN A 58 26.03 -11.59 5.38
C GLN A 58 24.70 -11.19 6.02
N ARG A 59 24.17 -11.98 6.97
CA ARG A 59 22.94 -11.64 7.71
C ARG A 59 23.06 -10.28 8.40
N ILE A 60 24.16 -10.04 9.14
CA ILE A 60 24.38 -8.78 9.85
C ILE A 60 24.53 -7.61 8.86
N LYS A 61 25.28 -7.81 7.76
CA LYS A 61 25.46 -6.79 6.70
C LYS A 61 24.12 -6.36 6.11
N LEU A 62 23.27 -7.33 5.77
CA LEU A 62 21.94 -7.07 5.23
C LEU A 62 21.02 -6.37 6.24
N ILE A 63 21.07 -6.73 7.51
CA ILE A 63 20.29 -6.07 8.57
C ILE A 63 20.71 -4.59 8.71
N ARG A 64 22.02 -4.31 8.72
CA ARG A 64 22.52 -2.92 8.78
C ARG A 64 22.06 -2.11 7.57
N HIS A 65 22.19 -2.69 6.37
CA HIS A 65 21.75 -2.03 5.14
C HIS A 65 20.25 -1.76 5.14
N ALA A 66 19.42 -2.74 5.53
CA ALA A 66 17.97 -2.56 5.62
C ALA A 66 17.59 -1.43 6.58
N LYS A 67 18.24 -1.36 7.76
CA LYS A 67 18.04 -0.25 8.71
C LYS A 67 18.38 1.10 8.08
N GLN A 68 19.50 1.20 7.38
CA GLN A 68 19.90 2.43 6.70
C GLN A 68 18.86 2.85 5.66
N VAL A 69 18.46 1.94 4.77
CA VAL A 69 17.47 2.22 3.70
C VAL A 69 16.14 2.70 4.29
N VAL A 70 15.68 2.08 5.38
CA VAL A 70 14.44 2.48 6.06
C VAL A 70 14.58 3.88 6.64
N SER A 71 15.68 4.19 7.35
CA SER A 71 15.94 5.51 7.90
C SER A 71 15.95 6.60 6.82
N GLU A 72 16.64 6.35 5.70
CA GLU A 72 16.66 7.29 4.57
C GLU A 72 15.28 7.48 3.94
N SER A 73 14.50 6.40 3.81
CA SER A 73 13.12 6.47 3.31
C SER A 73 12.22 7.31 4.20
N ILE A 74 12.34 7.14 5.52
CA ILE A 74 11.61 7.94 6.52
C ILE A 74 12.01 9.41 6.40
N ALA A 75 13.31 9.71 6.33
CA ALA A 75 13.81 11.08 6.18
C ALA A 75 13.27 11.75 4.89
N ARG A 76 13.31 11.03 3.76
CA ARG A 76 12.72 11.50 2.49
C ARG A 76 11.22 11.76 2.61
N LYS A 77 10.48 10.87 3.29
CA LYS A 77 9.04 11.04 3.50
C LYS A 77 8.73 12.27 4.37
N GLN A 78 9.48 12.45 5.45
CA GLN A 78 9.32 13.62 6.32
C GLN A 78 9.65 14.93 5.62
N LYS A 79 10.69 14.95 4.77
CA LYS A 79 11.04 16.12 3.95
C LYS A 79 9.87 16.51 3.04
N ARG A 80 9.32 15.57 2.26
CA ARG A 80 8.16 15.81 1.40
C ARG A 80 6.94 16.33 2.15
N LEU A 81 6.70 15.81 3.37
CA LEU A 81 5.60 16.29 4.20
C LEU A 81 5.80 17.73 4.68
N ARG A 82 7.03 18.14 5.01
CA ARG A 82 7.31 19.53 5.39
C ARG A 82 7.15 20.48 4.21
N GLU A 83 7.65 20.09 3.04
CA GLU A 83 7.50 20.85 1.79
C GLU A 83 6.02 21.05 1.45
N ALA A 84 5.22 19.98 1.47
CA ALA A 84 3.78 20.04 1.17
C ALA A 84 2.92 20.81 2.20
N MET A 85 3.46 21.14 3.37
CA MET A 85 2.78 21.95 4.40
C MET A 85 3.22 23.42 4.37
N SER A 86 4.23 23.74 3.53
CA SER A 86 4.77 25.09 3.38
C SER A 86 4.32 25.75 2.06
N ASP A 87 3.64 24.99 1.18
CA ASP A 87 2.92 25.44 -0.02
C ASP A 87 1.41 25.57 0.27
#